data_AF-A0A2H3CJY3-F1
#
_entry.id   AF-A0A2H3CJY3-F1
#
_cell.length_a   1.000
_cell.length_b   1.000
_cell.length_c   1.000
_cell.angle_alpha   90.00
_cell.angle_beta   90.00
_cell.angle_gamma   90.00
#
_symmetry.space_group_name_H-M   'P 1'
#
loop_
_entity.id
_entity.type
_entity.pdbx_description
1 polymer ?
#
loop_
_entity_poly.entity_id
_entity_poly.type
_entity_poly.pdbx_seq_one_letter_code
_entity_poly.pdbx_strand_id
1 'polypeptide(L)'
;MSLCPGYHQVNAFGPDDDYEEEEVIFYVTLELGNVEPALIPSCDSYQLVGLDTPTPFLQLAGTVLKGRHETLLGTELLFRGA
;
A
#
# COMPACT_ATOMS: atom_id res chain seq x y z
N MET A 1 -29.00 -2.70 34.58
CA MET A 1 -27.52 -2.54 34.61
C MET A 1 -27.15 -1.76 33.37
N SER A 2 -26.56 -0.57 33.53
CA SER A 2 -25.99 0.23 32.44
C SER A 2 -24.48 0.23 32.62
N LEU A 3 -23.74 -0.08 31.56
CA LEU A 3 -22.29 -0.31 31.61
C LEU A 3 -21.50 0.99 31.85
N CYS A 4 -21.98 2.16 31.40
CA CYS A 4 -21.39 3.49 31.65
C CYS A 4 -22.45 4.62 31.49
N PRO A 5 -22.28 5.80 32.13
CA PRO A 5 -23.10 6.98 31.87
C PRO A 5 -22.99 7.45 30.40
N GLY A 6 -24.11 7.81 29.76
CA GLY A 6 -24.15 8.29 28.37
C GLY A 6 -24.37 7.22 27.31
N TYR A 7 -24.44 5.95 27.69
CA TYR A 7 -24.74 4.85 26.77
C TYR A 7 -26.24 4.76 26.45
N HIS A 8 -26.58 4.66 25.17
CA HIS A 8 -27.93 4.36 24.68
C HIS A 8 -27.92 2.98 24.04
N GLN A 9 -28.61 2.02 24.65
CA GLN A 9 -28.79 0.69 24.09
C GLN A 9 -29.73 0.78 22.88
N VAL A 10 -29.28 0.29 21.73
CA VAL A 10 -30.11 0.17 20.52
C VAL A 10 -30.40 -1.31 20.25
N ASN A 11 -31.61 -1.62 19.77
CA ASN A 11 -32.03 -2.99 19.45
C ASN A 11 -31.66 -3.39 18.01
N ALA A 12 -31.33 -2.41 17.16
CA ALA A 12 -30.82 -2.59 15.82
C ALA A 12 -30.07 -1.31 15.41
N PHE A 13 -29.02 -1.46 14.61
CA PHE A 13 -28.42 -0.34 13.90
C PHE A 13 -29.28 0.04 12.69
N GLY A 14 -29.03 1.20 12.08
CA GLY A 14 -29.69 1.60 10.84
C GLY A 14 -29.38 0.65 9.68
N PRO A 15 -30.02 0.84 8.51
CA PRO A 15 -29.69 0.08 7.29
C PRO A 15 -28.19 0.20 7.00
N ASP A 16 -27.54 -0.89 6.59
CA ASP A 16 -26.11 -0.93 6.21
C ASP A 16 -25.83 -0.22 4.88
N ASP A 17 -26.85 0.40 4.27
CA ASP A 17 -26.82 0.98 2.92
C ASP A 17 -25.93 2.23 2.78
N ASP A 18 -25.45 2.81 3.89
CA ASP A 18 -24.57 3.99 3.91
C ASP A 18 -23.06 3.64 3.95
N TYR A 19 -22.70 2.36 3.98
CA TYR A 19 -21.31 1.92 3.85
C TYR A 19 -21.03 1.60 2.37
N GLU A 20 -20.73 2.62 1.56
CA GLU A 20 -20.14 2.37 0.25
C GLU A 20 -18.84 1.58 0.46
N GLU A 21 -18.76 0.38 -0.14
CA GLU A 21 -17.52 -0.41 -0.24
C GLU A 21 -16.54 0.32 -1.16
N GLU A 22 -16.05 1.49 -0.74
CA GLU A 22 -15.05 2.25 -1.48
C GLU A 22 -13.71 1.50 -1.39
N GLU A 23 -13.34 0.83 -2.47
CA GLU A 23 -11.99 0.26 -2.62
C GLU A 23 -10.95 1.39 -2.56
N VAL A 24 -10.21 1.46 -1.45
CA VAL A 24 -9.18 2.48 -1.27
C VAL A 24 -7.88 2.03 -1.95
N ILE A 25 -7.58 2.65 -3.09
CA ILE A 25 -6.36 2.39 -3.86
C ILE A 25 -5.26 3.35 -3.39
N PHE A 26 -4.10 2.79 -3.02
CA PHE A 26 -2.90 3.55 -2.68
C PHE A 26 -1.79 3.27 -3.68
N TYR A 27 -1.10 4.32 -4.11
CA TYR A 27 0.09 4.21 -4.96
C TYR A 27 1.34 4.38 -4.11
N VAL A 28 2.35 3.54 -4.37
CA VAL A 28 3.67 3.62 -3.75
C VAL A 28 4.73 3.65 -4.83
N THR A 29 5.77 4.46 -4.60
CA THR A 29 6.92 4.56 -5.51
C THR A 29 8.06 3.71 -4.94
N LEU A 30 8.67 2.87 -5.78
CA LEU A 30 9.81 2.03 -5.41
C LEU A 30 11.09 2.66 -5.94
N GLU A 31 11.92 3.20 -5.03
CA GLU A 31 13.27 3.67 -5.37
C GLU A 31 14.26 2.49 -5.31
N LEU A 32 14.81 2.08 -6.46
CA LEU A 32 15.71 0.93 -6.55
C LEU A 32 17.19 1.27 -6.29
N GLY A 33 17.51 2.55 -6.14
CA GLY A 33 18.89 3.01 -5.98
C GLY A 33 19.77 2.69 -7.18
N ASN A 34 21.04 2.34 -6.95
CA ASN A 34 22.02 2.08 -8.00
C ASN A 34 21.94 0.62 -8.50
N VAL A 35 20.90 0.31 -9.29
CA VAL A 35 20.78 -0.95 -10.02
C VAL A 35 21.41 -0.85 -11.41
N GLU A 36 21.75 -1.99 -12.00
CA GLU A 36 22.21 -2.04 -13.39
C GLU A 36 21.13 -1.43 -14.31
N PRO A 37 21.46 -0.47 -15.20
CA PRO A 37 20.46 0.20 -16.04
C PRO A 37 19.63 -0.75 -16.91
N ALA A 38 20.21 -1.90 -17.29
CA ALA A 38 19.54 -2.92 -18.09
C ALA A 38 18.62 -3.84 -17.27
N LEU A 39 18.66 -3.79 -15.93
CA LEU A 39 17.88 -4.69 -15.08
C LEU A 39 16.38 -4.51 -15.28
N ILE A 40 15.86 -3.28 -15.21
CA ILE A 40 14.42 -3.02 -15.33
C ILE A 40 13.92 -3.35 -16.75
N PRO A 41 14.56 -2.88 -17.84
CA PRO A 41 14.07 -3.16 -19.20
C PRO A 41 14.18 -4.63 -19.63
N SER A 42 14.99 -5.44 -18.93
CA SER A 42 15.16 -6.87 -19.25
C SER A 42 14.26 -7.80 -18.43
N CYS A 43 13.45 -7.26 -17.52
CA CYS A 43 12.56 -8.03 -16.67
C CYS A 43 11.12 -7.98 -17.18
N ASP A 44 10.57 -9.13 -17.57
CA ASP A 44 9.15 -9.27 -17.94
C ASP A 44 8.24 -9.53 -16.73
N SER A 45 8.83 -9.76 -15.55
CA SER A 45 8.10 -10.05 -14.31
C SER A 45 8.84 -9.55 -13.08
N TYR A 46 8.08 -9.36 -12.00
CA TYR A 46 8.60 -9.03 -10.69
C TYR A 46 7.85 -9.83 -9.62
N GLN A 47 8.50 -10.07 -8.47
CA GLN A 47 7.86 -10.61 -7.29
C GLN A 47 8.07 -9.65 -6.13
N LEU A 48 6.98 -9.22 -5.51
CA LEU A 48 6.99 -8.29 -4.37
C LEU A 48 6.31 -8.95 -3.18
N VAL A 49 7.01 -9.05 -2.06
CA VAL A 49 6.49 -9.69 -0.85
C VAL A 49 6.74 -8.83 0.39
N GLY A 50 5.84 -8.96 1.37
CA GLY A 50 5.99 -8.33 2.68
C GLY A 50 5.82 -6.80 2.68
N LEU A 51 4.96 -6.25 1.81
CA LEU A 51 4.64 -4.81 1.83
C LEU A 51 4.01 -4.35 3.14
N ASP A 52 3.32 -5.26 3.83
CA ASP A 52 2.74 -5.10 5.16
C ASP A 52 3.79 -5.18 6.29
N THR A 53 5.03 -5.54 5.96
CA THR A 53 6.13 -5.64 6.93
C THR A 53 7.03 -4.40 6.87
N PRO A 54 7.81 -4.11 7.92
CA PRO A 54 8.82 -3.05 7.88
C PRO A 54 9.94 -3.27 6.84
N THR A 55 10.02 -4.44 6.21
CA THR A 55 11.12 -4.86 5.33
C THR A 55 10.59 -5.67 4.15
N PRO A 56 10.05 -5.01 3.11
CA PRO A 56 9.61 -5.69 1.90
C PRO A 56 10.79 -6.22 1.09
N PHE A 57 10.55 -7.22 0.24
CA PHE A 57 11.53 -7.74 -0.70
C PHE A 57 10.96 -7.69 -2.12
N LEU A 58 11.79 -7.25 -3.05
CA LEU A 58 11.51 -7.21 -4.48
C LEU A 58 12.50 -8.11 -5.21
N GLN A 59 12.00 -9.04 -6.02
CA GLN A 59 12.81 -9.80 -6.95
C GLN A 59 12.56 -9.30 -8.38
N LEU A 60 13.67 -9.00 -9.06
CA LEU A 60 13.70 -8.66 -10.49
C LEU A 60 14.67 -9.63 -11.17
N ALA A 61 14.16 -10.50 -12.04
CA ALA A 61 14.92 -11.62 -12.61
C ALA A 61 15.66 -12.43 -11.52
N GLY A 62 17.00 -12.41 -11.54
CA GLY A 62 17.86 -13.10 -10.57
C GLY A 62 18.27 -12.25 -9.36
N THR A 63 17.91 -10.97 -9.32
CA THR A 63 18.34 -10.03 -8.29
C THR A 63 17.27 -9.87 -7.23
N VAL A 64 17.65 -10.03 -5.95
CA VAL A 64 16.78 -9.81 -4.79
C VAL A 64 17.20 -8.52 -4.09
N LEU A 65 16.24 -7.61 -3.96
CA LEU A 65 16.38 -6.30 -3.34
C LEU A 65 15.62 -6.30 -2.01
N LYS A 66 16.28 -5.82 -0.95
CA LYS A 66 15.69 -5.62 0.37
C LYS A 66 15.29 -4.15 0.53
N GLY A 67 14.02 -3.90 0.77
CA GLY A 67 13.47 -2.55 0.92
C GLY A 67 13.27 -2.11 2.37
N ARG A 68 12.90 -0.84 2.51
CA ARG A 68 12.41 -0.20 3.73
C ARG A 68 11.39 0.87 3.32
N HIS A 69 10.37 1.08 4.14
CA HIS A 69 9.40 2.17 3.94
C HIS A 69 10.02 3.52 4.31
N GLU A 70 9.86 4.50 3.44
CA GLU A 70 10.28 5.89 3.66
C GLU A 70 9.12 6.82 3.30
N THR A 71 8.84 7.81 4.14
CA THR A 71 7.84 8.84 3.85
C THR A 71 8.56 10.08 3.32
N LEU A 72 8.27 10.45 2.07
CA LEU A 72 8.82 11.65 1.46
C LEU A 72 8.26 12.92 2.12
N LEU A 73 9.07 13.98 2.16
CA LEU A 73 8.59 15.31 2.50
C LEU A 73 7.87 15.91 1.29
N GLY A 74 6.56 16.10 1.40
CA GLY A 74 5.72 16.66 0.34
C GLY A 74 4.86 15.62 -0.37
N THR A 75 4.51 15.88 -1.63
CA THR A 75 3.64 15.02 -2.43
C THR A 75 4.27 14.79 -3.80
N GLU A 76 4.34 13.53 -4.22
CA GLU A 76 4.76 13.15 -5.57
C GLU A 76 3.54 13.07 -6.49
N LEU A 77 3.66 13.61 -7.71
CA LEU A 77 2.62 13.56 -8.73
C LEU A 77 3.13 12.75 -9.93
N LEU A 78 2.50 11.61 -10.19
CA LEU A 78 2.82 10.74 -11.34
C LEU A 78 1.86 11.02 -12.49
N PHE A 79 2.40 11.40 -13.65
CA PHE A 79 1.63 11.63 -14.87
C PHE A 79 1.87 10.50 -15.85
N ARG A 80 0.81 9.88 -16.37
CA ARG A 80 0.91 8.89 -17.45
C ARG A 80 1.20 9.61 -18.77
N GLY A 81 2.14 9.08 -19.56
CA GLY A 81 2.41 9.58 -20.91
C GLY A 81 1.18 9.52 -21.83
N ALA A 82 1.14 10.42 -22.82
CA ALA A 82 0.08 10.49 -23.84
C ALA A 82 0.10 9.29 -24.80
#